data_AF-E6W5G7-F1
#
_entry.id   AF-E6W5G7-F1
#
_cell.length_a   1.000
_cell.length_b   1.000
_cell.length_c   1.000
_cell.angle_alpha   90.00
_cell.angle_beta   90.00
_cell.angle_gamma   90.00
#
_symmetry.space_group_name_H-M   'P 1'
#
loop_
_entity.id
_entity.type
_entity.pdbx_description
1 polymer ?
#
loop_
_entity_poly.entity_id
_entity_poly.type
_entity_poly.pdbx_seq_one_letter_code
_entity_poly.pdbx_strand_id
1 'polypeptide(L)'
;MGTVRKLLFPIVFFGVLLYALFHLMTHESFRLYREGMEHYRQEDYRQAHQLFVQAVDSYRYNQKALLMQRNSRFALMTLEVAETIEDFLEKSDAAIAEKDFDRVERLLESALLAIVEVRKRELGDLPRIDALEQQIYRKRDHARALARQHYIQQAQSYARAGELRLAYSYSEKIRPVDHEVQMLQSRLAMEIARRDITLLLTESEQNIAAHQVRFILFWLNKVHPDSVHFNEATRLKQNIEKLLQESTP
;
A
#
# COMPACT_ATOMS: atom_id res chain seq x y z
N MET A 1 -68.89 15.03 46.48
CA MET A 1 -68.06 13.88 46.04
C MET A 1 -67.20 14.17 44.78
N GLY A 2 -66.87 15.43 44.47
CA GLY A 2 -66.09 15.78 43.25
C GLY A 2 -64.59 16.00 43.47
N THR A 3 -64.16 16.34 44.69
CA THR A 3 -62.78 16.72 45.02
C THR A 3 -61.87 15.52 45.28
N VAL A 4 -62.37 14.47 45.94
CA VAL A 4 -61.60 13.24 46.23
C VAL A 4 -61.25 12.48 44.93
N ARG A 5 -62.18 12.42 43.96
CA ARG A 5 -61.92 11.84 42.63
C ARG A 5 -60.88 12.62 41.82
N LYS A 6 -60.85 13.95 41.95
CA LYS A 6 -59.88 14.83 41.26
C LYS A 6 -58.47 14.74 41.84
N LEU A 7 -58.31 14.35 43.11
CA LEU A 7 -57.01 14.14 43.76
C LEU A 7 -56.46 12.71 43.57
N LEU A 8 -57.32 11.70 43.46
CA LEU A 8 -56.92 10.32 43.18
C LEU A 8 -56.33 10.13 41.78
N PHE A 9 -56.89 10.81 40.78
CA PHE A 9 -56.41 10.72 39.40
C PHE A 9 -54.93 11.13 39.22
N PRO A 10 -54.46 12.31 39.67
CA PRO A 10 -53.05 12.67 39.53
C PRO A 10 -52.11 11.76 40.33
N ILE A 11 -52.52 11.27 41.51
CA ILE A 11 -51.70 10.34 42.30
C ILE A 11 -51.52 9.00 41.58
N VAL A 12 -52.61 8.43 41.05
CA VAL A 12 -52.55 7.18 40.27
C VAL A 12 -51.78 7.38 38.96
N PHE A 13 -52.02 8.50 38.26
CA PHE A 13 -51.31 8.83 37.02
C PHE A 13 -49.79 8.98 37.26
N PHE A 14 -49.39 9.69 38.32
CA PHE A 14 -47.98 9.85 38.67
C PHE A 14 -47.36 8.52 39.12
N GLY A 15 -48.11 7.68 39.84
CA GLY A 15 -47.68 6.34 40.21
C GLY A 15 -47.44 5.43 39.00
N VAL A 16 -48.35 5.45 38.01
CA VAL A 16 -48.19 4.70 36.75
C VAL A 16 -47.02 5.25 35.93
N LEU A 17 -46.84 6.57 35.89
CA LEU A 17 -45.72 7.22 35.21
C LEU A 17 -44.37 6.82 35.84
N LEU A 18 -44.28 6.85 37.17
CA LEU A 18 -43.09 6.42 37.91
C LEU A 18 -42.81 4.92 37.75
N TYR A 19 -43.84 4.09 37.78
CA TYR A 19 -43.70 2.65 37.52
C TYR A 19 -43.22 2.38 36.09
N ALA A 20 -43.78 3.07 35.08
CA ALA A 20 -43.34 2.95 33.70
C ALA A 20 -41.87 3.42 33.52
N LEU A 21 -41.46 4.51 34.17
CA LEU A 21 -40.07 4.99 34.20
C LEU A 21 -39.13 3.98 34.87
N PHE A 22 -39.52 3.41 36.01
CA PHE A 22 -38.74 2.40 36.72
C PHE A 22 -38.61 1.11 35.89
N HIS A 23 -39.70 0.67 35.26
CA HIS A 23 -39.72 -0.51 34.42
C HIS A 23 -38.91 -0.32 33.12
N LEU A 24 -38.90 0.89 32.56
CA LEU A 24 -38.01 1.28 31.46
C LEU A 24 -36.53 1.27 31.89
N MET A 25 -36.19 1.79 33.07
CA MET A 25 -34.79 1.81 33.56
C MET A 25 -34.26 0.43 33.96
N THR A 26 -35.14 -0.49 34.36
CA THR A 26 -34.81 -1.89 34.67
C THR A 26 -34.98 -2.82 33.48
N HIS A 27 -35.43 -2.30 32.33
CA HIS A 27 -35.57 -3.10 31.11
C HIS A 27 -34.19 -3.60 30.67
N GLU A 28 -34.15 -4.89 30.33
CA GLU A 28 -32.93 -5.61 30.00
C GLU A 28 -32.09 -4.90 28.93
N SER A 29 -32.73 -4.39 27.86
CA SER A 29 -32.11 -3.52 26.85
C SER A 29 -31.21 -2.40 27.40
N PHE A 30 -31.63 -1.65 28.43
CA PHE A 30 -30.83 -0.54 28.97
C PHE A 30 -29.70 -1.03 29.90
N ARG A 31 -29.86 -2.20 30.52
CA ARG A 31 -28.77 -2.88 31.25
C ARG A 31 -27.70 -3.34 30.28
N LEU A 32 -28.08 -4.08 29.23
CA LEU A 32 -27.19 -4.55 28.18
C LEU A 32 -26.47 -3.40 27.47
N TYR A 33 -27.16 -2.29 27.21
CA TYR A 33 -26.53 -1.07 26.68
C TYR A 33 -25.42 -0.53 27.60
N ARG A 34 -25.64 -0.49 28.92
CA ARG A 34 -24.62 0.02 29.87
C ARG A 34 -23.42 -0.92 29.96
N GLU A 35 -23.65 -2.23 29.99
CA GLU A 35 -22.60 -3.24 29.94
C GLU A 35 -21.81 -3.14 28.63
N GLY A 36 -22.50 -3.02 27.48
CA GLY A 36 -21.86 -2.85 26.18
C GLY A 36 -21.02 -1.58 26.08
N MET A 37 -21.47 -0.47 26.68
CA MET A 37 -20.69 0.76 26.76
C MET A 37 -19.40 0.59 27.58
N GLU A 38 -19.40 -0.27 28.59
CA GLU A 38 -18.20 -0.55 29.38
C GLU A 38 -17.16 -1.32 28.56
N HIS A 39 -17.58 -2.40 27.88
CA HIS A 39 -16.71 -3.11 26.94
C HIS A 39 -16.22 -2.20 25.81
N TYR A 40 -17.07 -1.31 25.29
CA TYR A 40 -16.68 -0.37 24.24
C TYR A 40 -15.57 0.59 24.70
N ARG A 41 -15.62 1.07 25.95
CA ARG A 41 -14.56 1.92 26.53
C ARG A 41 -13.26 1.17 26.77
N GLN A 42 -13.36 -0.14 27.03
CA GLN A 42 -12.23 -1.04 27.19
C GLN A 42 -11.69 -1.57 25.84
N GLU A 43 -12.20 -1.03 24.72
CA GLU A 43 -11.82 -1.42 23.35
C GLU A 43 -12.15 -2.88 22.99
N ASP A 44 -12.95 -3.56 23.83
CA ASP A 44 -13.51 -4.88 23.54
C ASP A 44 -14.74 -4.72 22.62
N TYR A 45 -14.49 -4.26 21.39
CA TYR A 45 -15.53 -3.93 20.42
C TYR A 45 -16.36 -5.15 20.01
N ARG A 46 -15.78 -6.36 20.08
CA ARG A 46 -16.50 -7.61 19.78
C ARG A 46 -17.58 -7.86 20.81
N GLN A 47 -17.24 -7.85 22.10
CA GLN A 47 -18.20 -8.06 23.17
C GLN A 47 -19.20 -6.89 23.26
N ALA A 48 -18.72 -5.66 23.08
CA ALA A 48 -19.57 -4.47 23.02
C ALA A 48 -20.63 -4.59 21.91
N HIS A 49 -20.24 -4.99 20.69
CA HIS A 49 -21.16 -5.16 19.57
C HIS A 49 -22.23 -6.19 19.87
N GLN A 50 -21.85 -7.36 20.41
CA GLN A 50 -22.80 -8.41 20.78
C GLN A 50 -23.83 -7.91 21.81
N LEU A 51 -23.39 -7.19 22.85
CA LEU A 51 -24.28 -6.63 23.86
C LEU A 51 -25.23 -5.56 23.29
N PHE A 52 -24.77 -4.75 22.34
CA PHE A 52 -25.65 -3.78 21.65
C PHE A 52 -26.66 -4.47 20.74
N VAL A 53 -26.30 -5.56 20.04
CA VAL A 53 -27.26 -6.37 19.27
C VAL A 53 -28.34 -6.92 20.20
N GLN A 54 -27.95 -7.56 21.31
CA GLN A 54 -28.90 -8.10 22.30
C GLN A 54 -29.79 -7.00 22.90
N ALA A 55 -29.23 -5.82 23.15
CA ALA A 55 -30.00 -4.68 23.64
C ALA A 55 -31.07 -4.22 22.64
N VAL A 56 -30.75 -4.20 21.34
CA VAL A 56 -31.71 -3.86 20.27
C VAL A 56 -32.76 -4.96 20.11
N ASP A 57 -32.37 -6.24 20.21
CA ASP A 57 -33.30 -7.36 20.13
C ASP A 57 -34.31 -7.36 21.29
N SER A 58 -33.84 -7.03 22.50
CA SER A 58 -34.67 -6.87 23.70
C SER A 58 -35.65 -5.69 23.58
N TYR A 59 -35.23 -4.57 22.99
CA TYR A 59 -36.11 -3.43 22.72
C TYR A 59 -35.68 -2.64 21.47
N ARG A 60 -36.39 -2.87 20.36
CA ARG A 60 -36.07 -2.34 19.02
C ARG A 60 -36.07 -0.81 18.92
N TYR A 61 -36.68 -0.10 19.87
CA TYR A 61 -36.71 1.37 19.89
C TYR A 61 -35.66 2.00 20.82
N ASN A 62 -34.73 1.21 21.36
CA ASN A 62 -33.58 1.77 22.08
C ASN A 62 -32.62 2.46 21.10
N GLN A 63 -32.87 3.74 20.82
CA GLN A 63 -32.08 4.54 19.88
C GLN A 63 -30.58 4.58 20.23
N LYS A 64 -30.24 4.56 21.53
CA LYS A 64 -28.85 4.55 21.98
C LYS A 64 -28.16 3.23 21.64
N ALA A 65 -28.83 2.10 21.87
CA ALA A 65 -28.31 0.79 21.51
C ALA A 65 -28.20 0.62 19.99
N LEU A 66 -29.15 1.11 19.20
CA LEU A 66 -29.08 1.10 17.73
C LEU A 66 -27.86 1.88 17.20
N LEU A 67 -27.64 3.09 17.71
CA LEU A 67 -26.49 3.90 17.32
C LEU A 67 -25.18 3.19 17.69
N MET A 68 -25.10 2.64 18.90
CA MET A 68 -23.90 1.97 19.37
C MET A 68 -23.67 0.61 18.73
N GLN A 69 -24.71 -0.12 18.30
CA GLN A 69 -24.60 -1.33 17.49
C GLN A 69 -23.87 -1.01 16.17
N ARG A 70 -24.24 0.09 15.50
CA ARG A 70 -23.55 0.56 14.29
C ARG A 70 -22.12 0.97 14.58
N ASN A 71 -21.90 1.80 15.60
CA ASN A 71 -20.57 2.34 15.92
C ASN A 71 -19.59 1.25 16.36
N SER A 72 -20.01 0.30 17.19
CA SER A 72 -19.20 -0.86 17.61
C SER A 72 -18.84 -1.76 16.44
N ARG A 73 -19.75 -1.95 15.46
CA ARG A 73 -19.42 -2.68 14.22
C ARG A 73 -18.32 -1.97 13.43
N PHE A 74 -18.42 -0.65 13.29
CA PHE A 74 -17.39 0.11 12.59
C PHE A 74 -16.05 0.09 13.33
N ALA A 75 -16.06 0.23 14.67
CA ALA A 75 -14.85 0.13 15.48
C ALA A 75 -14.19 -1.26 15.37
N LEU A 76 -14.99 -2.33 15.40
CA LEU A 76 -14.49 -3.70 15.19
C LEU A 76 -13.85 -3.88 13.81
N MET A 77 -14.52 -3.40 12.75
CA MET A 77 -13.96 -3.47 11.40
C MET A 77 -12.67 -2.66 11.27
N THR A 78 -12.59 -1.48 11.88
CA THR A 78 -11.33 -0.71 11.92
C THR A 78 -10.24 -1.47 12.64
N LEU A 79 -10.53 -2.07 13.78
CA LEU A 79 -9.55 -2.85 14.55
C LEU A 79 -8.99 -4.00 13.71
N GLU A 80 -9.85 -4.79 13.05
CA GLU A 80 -9.43 -5.90 12.18
C GLU A 80 -8.55 -5.42 11.01
N VAL A 81 -8.86 -4.27 10.42
CA VAL A 81 -8.01 -3.69 9.37
C VAL A 81 -6.69 -3.17 9.93
N ALA A 82 -6.71 -2.52 11.11
CA ALA A 82 -5.50 -2.03 11.76
C ALA A 82 -4.53 -3.20 12.07
N GLU A 83 -5.04 -4.31 12.60
CA GLU A 83 -4.26 -5.54 12.83
C GLU A 83 -3.67 -6.10 11.52
N THR A 84 -4.45 -6.07 10.42
CA THR A 84 -3.98 -6.49 9.10
C THR A 84 -2.86 -5.58 8.58
N ILE A 85 -2.97 -4.27 8.79
CA ILE A 85 -1.92 -3.30 8.42
C ILE A 85 -0.65 -3.54 9.25
N GLU A 86 -0.80 -3.79 10.55
CA GLU A 86 0.31 -4.11 11.45
C GLU A 86 1.05 -5.39 11.00
N ASP A 87 0.32 -6.44 10.62
CA ASP A 87 0.89 -7.67 10.03
C ASP A 87 1.64 -7.39 8.71
N PHE A 88 1.12 -6.52 7.84
CA PHE A 88 1.87 -6.09 6.65
C PHE A 88 3.15 -5.32 6.99
N LEU A 89 3.11 -4.47 8.02
CA LEU A 89 4.28 -3.72 8.48
C LEU A 89 5.35 -4.68 9.03
N GLU A 90 4.97 -5.66 9.84
CA GLU A 90 5.90 -6.68 10.37
C GLU A 90 6.52 -7.51 9.24
N LYS A 91 5.70 -8.01 8.31
CA LYS A 91 6.17 -8.75 7.13
C LYS A 91 7.11 -7.91 6.26
N SER A 92 6.90 -6.60 6.19
CA SER A 92 7.75 -5.71 5.44
C SER A 92 9.13 -5.52 6.11
N ASP A 93 9.20 -5.56 7.44
CA ASP A 93 10.49 -5.52 8.16
C ASP A 93 11.32 -6.77 7.89
N ALA A 94 10.70 -7.95 7.88
CA ALA A 94 11.36 -9.18 7.47
C ALA A 94 11.90 -9.09 6.03
N ALA A 95 11.09 -8.57 5.10
CA ALA A 95 11.51 -8.40 3.71
C ALA A 95 12.63 -7.36 3.53
N ILE A 96 12.68 -6.30 4.35
CA ILE A 96 13.81 -5.34 4.39
C ILE A 96 15.09 -6.06 4.84
N ALA A 97 15.02 -6.88 5.88
CA ALA A 97 16.17 -7.65 6.36
C ALA A 97 16.70 -8.63 5.30
N GLU A 98 15.79 -9.25 4.54
CA GLU A 98 16.09 -10.12 3.40
C GLU A 98 16.59 -9.36 2.15
N LYS A 99 16.51 -8.02 2.14
CA LYS A 99 16.78 -7.16 0.98
C LYS A 99 15.86 -7.43 -0.22
N ASP A 100 14.69 -8.01 0.02
CA ASP A 100 13.64 -8.19 -1.01
C ASP A 100 12.76 -6.94 -1.10
N PHE A 101 13.34 -5.88 -1.68
CA PHE A 101 12.66 -4.58 -1.76
C PHE A 101 11.42 -4.57 -2.66
N ASP A 102 11.33 -5.51 -3.61
CA ASP A 102 10.16 -5.67 -4.47
C ASP A 102 8.98 -6.22 -3.63
N ARG A 103 9.24 -7.13 -2.68
CA ARG A 103 8.25 -7.60 -1.71
C ARG A 103 7.87 -6.52 -0.69
N VAL A 104 8.83 -5.72 -0.23
CA VAL A 104 8.55 -4.58 0.66
C VAL A 104 7.55 -3.62 0.02
N GLU A 105 7.75 -3.23 -1.24
CA GLU A 105 6.83 -2.31 -1.94
C GLU A 105 5.42 -2.88 -2.04
N ARG A 106 5.27 -4.16 -2.41
CA ARG A 106 3.96 -4.82 -2.50
C ARG A 106 3.23 -4.86 -1.16
N LEU A 107 3.94 -5.15 -0.06
CA LEU A 107 3.35 -5.20 1.28
C LEU A 107 2.87 -3.81 1.73
N LEU A 108 3.69 -2.78 1.53
CA LEU A 108 3.34 -1.41 1.90
C LEU A 108 2.22 -0.83 1.03
N GLU A 109 2.16 -1.19 -0.25
CA GLU A 109 1.04 -0.85 -1.14
C GLU A 109 -0.25 -1.54 -0.68
N SER A 110 -0.20 -2.81 -0.31
CA SER A 110 -1.34 -3.55 0.24
C SER A 110 -1.87 -2.91 1.53
N ALA A 111 -0.96 -2.45 2.39
CA ALA A 111 -1.32 -1.72 3.61
C ALA A 111 -2.01 -0.37 3.30
N LEU A 112 -1.52 0.39 2.33
CA LEU A 112 -2.17 1.63 1.89
C LEU A 112 -3.56 1.38 1.28
N LEU A 113 -3.73 0.31 0.50
CA LEU A 113 -5.04 -0.08 -0.04
C LEU A 113 -6.04 -0.41 1.07
N ALA A 114 -5.60 -1.07 2.13
CA ALA A 114 -6.43 -1.35 3.30
C ALA A 114 -6.91 -0.04 3.97
N ILE A 115 -6.04 0.96 4.11
CA ILE A 115 -6.39 2.28 4.64
C ILE A 115 -7.43 2.99 3.75
N VAL A 116 -7.27 2.93 2.43
CA VAL A 116 -8.24 3.50 1.48
C VAL A 116 -9.62 2.88 1.67
N GLU A 117 -9.69 1.57 1.89
CA GLU A 117 -10.96 0.88 2.11
C GLU A 117 -11.64 1.29 3.43
N VAL A 118 -10.86 1.51 4.49
CA VAL A 118 -11.36 2.03 5.77
C VAL A 118 -11.98 3.42 5.58
N ARG A 119 -11.28 4.31 4.88
CA ARG A 119 -11.75 5.69 4.63
C ARG A 119 -13.01 5.73 3.77
N LYS A 120 -13.11 4.89 2.74
CA LYS A 120 -14.32 4.79 1.90
C LYS A 120 -15.55 4.36 2.67
N ARG A 121 -15.37 3.52 3.69
CA ARG A 121 -16.45 2.99 4.51
C ARG A 121 -16.79 3.85 5.72
N GLU A 122 -16.14 5.02 5.86
CA GLU A 122 -16.30 5.94 7.01
C GLU A 122 -16.19 5.20 8.37
N LEU A 123 -15.28 4.21 8.46
CA LEU A 123 -15.16 3.40 9.67
C LEU A 123 -14.60 4.21 10.84
N GLY A 124 -14.81 3.73 12.07
CA GLY A 124 -14.39 4.41 13.30
C GLY A 124 -12.87 4.46 13.48
N ASP A 125 -12.38 5.18 14.50
CA ASP A 125 -10.96 5.32 14.90
C ASP A 125 -9.97 5.74 13.78
N LEU A 126 -10.28 6.87 13.15
CA LEU A 126 -9.39 7.53 12.17
C LEU A 126 -7.99 7.87 12.72
N PRO A 127 -7.81 8.27 14.00
CA PRO A 127 -6.48 8.59 14.53
C PRO A 127 -5.48 7.42 14.47
N ARG A 128 -5.90 6.20 14.82
CA ARG A 128 -5.02 5.02 14.73
C ARG A 128 -4.64 4.71 13.28
N ILE A 129 -5.60 4.80 12.37
CA ILE A 129 -5.39 4.55 10.94
C ILE A 129 -4.46 5.61 10.33
N ASP A 130 -4.62 6.88 10.69
CA ASP A 130 -3.73 7.96 10.25
C ASP A 130 -2.30 7.77 10.78
N ALA A 131 -2.15 7.30 12.03
CA ALA A 131 -0.85 6.97 12.58
C ALA A 131 -0.17 5.81 11.82
N LEU A 132 -0.92 4.77 11.46
CA LEU A 132 -0.44 3.66 10.63
C LEU A 132 -0.06 4.13 9.22
N GLU A 133 -0.84 5.03 8.62
CA GLU A 133 -0.53 5.62 7.32
C GLU A 133 0.83 6.33 7.33
N GLN A 134 1.07 7.14 8.36
CA GLN A 134 2.36 7.82 8.53
C GLN A 134 3.52 6.84 8.72
N GLN A 135 3.31 5.74 9.45
CA GLN A 135 4.32 4.70 9.61
C GLN A 135 4.65 4.02 8.27
N ILE A 136 3.63 3.73 7.45
CA ILE A 136 3.82 3.16 6.11
C ILE A 136 4.67 4.10 5.25
N TYR A 137 4.36 5.40 5.21
CA TYR A 137 5.16 6.36 4.42
C TYR A 137 6.61 6.43 4.90
N ARG A 138 6.85 6.55 6.21
CA ARG A 138 8.22 6.55 6.77
C ARG A 138 8.98 5.27 6.40
N LYS A 139 8.33 4.12 6.50
CA LYS A 139 8.94 2.83 6.15
C LYS A 139 9.21 2.72 4.65
N ARG A 140 8.31 3.23 3.80
CA ARG A 140 8.49 3.27 2.34
C ARG A 140 9.70 4.12 1.96
N ASP A 141 9.86 5.30 2.57
CA ASP A 141 11.00 6.18 2.30
C ASP A 141 12.32 5.55 2.77
N HIS A 142 12.32 4.92 3.95
CA HIS A 142 13.48 4.18 4.45
C HIS A 142 13.86 3.02 3.52
N ALA A 143 12.89 2.20 3.12
CA ALA A 143 13.11 1.08 2.22
C ALA A 143 13.63 1.53 0.84
N ARG A 144 13.13 2.65 0.30
CA ARG A 144 13.61 3.24 -0.96
C ARG A 144 15.06 3.67 -0.87
N ALA A 145 15.47 4.31 0.23
CA ALA A 145 16.86 4.70 0.43
C ALA A 145 17.79 3.48 0.46
N LEU A 146 17.41 2.43 1.20
CA LEU A 146 18.16 1.17 1.25
C LEU A 146 18.18 0.45 -0.11
N ALA A 147 17.05 0.38 -0.81
CA ALA A 147 16.92 -0.24 -2.12
C ALA A 147 17.83 0.44 -3.15
N ARG A 148 17.86 1.78 -3.17
CA ARG A 148 18.74 2.55 -4.05
C ARG A 148 20.20 2.16 -3.83
N GLN A 149 20.67 2.20 -2.58
CA GLN A 149 22.06 1.85 -2.26
C GLN A 149 22.37 0.41 -2.68
N HIS A 150 21.47 -0.53 -2.36
CA HIS A 150 21.63 -1.93 -2.70
C HIS A 150 21.72 -2.15 -4.21
N TYR A 151 20.79 -1.59 -4.99
CA TYR A 151 20.74 -1.78 -6.44
C TYR A 151 21.89 -1.08 -7.17
N ILE A 152 22.37 0.08 -6.69
CA ILE A 152 23.60 0.70 -7.21
C ILE A 152 24.80 -0.23 -6.98
N GLN A 153 24.96 -0.78 -5.77
CA GLN A 153 26.06 -1.70 -5.46
C GLN A 153 26.01 -2.97 -6.31
N GLN A 154 24.83 -3.56 -6.49
CA GLN A 154 24.63 -4.72 -7.36
C GLN A 154 24.96 -4.39 -8.82
N ALA A 155 24.42 -3.30 -9.36
CA ALA A 155 24.69 -2.86 -10.72
C ALA A 155 26.20 -2.65 -10.96
N GLN A 156 26.90 -2.00 -10.04
CA GLN A 156 28.35 -1.81 -10.13
C GLN A 156 29.13 -3.13 -10.02
N SER A 157 28.71 -4.03 -9.14
CA SER A 157 29.34 -5.34 -8.97
C SER A 157 29.25 -6.19 -10.25
N TYR A 158 28.05 -6.32 -10.81
CA TYR A 158 27.84 -7.04 -12.07
C TYR A 158 28.56 -6.37 -13.25
N ALA A 159 28.62 -5.05 -13.29
CA ALA A 159 29.37 -4.33 -14.33
C ALA A 159 30.87 -4.67 -14.27
N ARG A 160 31.46 -4.71 -13.06
CA ARG A 160 32.87 -5.11 -12.87
C ARG A 160 33.12 -6.58 -13.21
N ALA A 161 32.14 -7.45 -12.98
CA ALA A 161 32.18 -8.85 -13.38
C ALA A 161 31.99 -9.06 -14.90
N GLY A 162 31.66 -8.01 -15.66
CA GLY A 162 31.38 -8.10 -17.10
C GLY A 162 29.96 -8.58 -17.44
N GLU A 163 29.09 -8.74 -16.43
CA GLU A 163 27.69 -9.11 -16.59
C GLU A 163 26.81 -7.87 -16.85
N LEU A 164 27.12 -7.17 -17.95
CA LEU A 164 26.56 -5.84 -18.24
C LEU A 164 25.02 -5.80 -18.34
N ARG A 165 24.40 -6.84 -18.88
CA ARG A 165 22.92 -6.91 -18.99
C ARG A 165 22.26 -7.05 -17.61
N LEU A 166 22.87 -7.82 -16.72
CA LEU A 166 22.39 -7.94 -15.34
C LEU A 166 22.63 -6.64 -14.56
N ALA A 167 23.79 -6.03 -14.75
CA ALA A 167 24.08 -4.70 -14.21
C ALA A 167 23.03 -3.66 -14.63
N TYR A 168 22.66 -3.64 -15.92
CA TYR A 168 21.63 -2.75 -16.43
C TYR A 168 20.26 -3.04 -15.79
N SER A 169 19.87 -4.31 -15.69
CA SER A 169 18.61 -4.71 -15.04
C SER A 169 18.53 -4.23 -13.58
N TYR A 170 19.60 -4.36 -12.80
CA TYR A 170 19.64 -3.80 -11.45
C TYR A 170 19.58 -2.27 -11.44
N SER A 171 20.20 -1.60 -12.41
CA SER A 171 20.11 -0.15 -12.53
C SER A 171 18.70 0.34 -12.89
N GLU A 172 17.90 -0.46 -13.59
CA GLU A 172 16.49 -0.15 -13.89
C GLU A 172 15.58 -0.24 -12.67
N LYS A 173 16.00 -0.96 -11.61
CA LYS A 173 15.26 -1.02 -10.34
C LYS A 173 15.46 0.20 -9.44
N ILE A 174 16.43 1.07 -9.75
CA ILE A 174 16.72 2.24 -8.92
C ILE A 174 15.62 3.29 -9.08
N ARG A 175 15.04 3.75 -7.97
CA ARG A 175 14.02 4.82 -7.91
C ARG A 175 14.37 5.81 -6.79
N PRO A 176 14.14 7.13 -6.98
CA PRO A 176 13.79 7.78 -8.24
C PRO A 176 14.93 7.72 -9.27
N VAL A 177 14.59 7.88 -10.55
CA VAL A 177 15.57 7.93 -11.65
C VAL A 177 16.04 9.37 -11.79
N ASP A 178 17.14 9.71 -11.12
CA ASP A 178 17.81 11.00 -11.26
C ASP A 178 18.92 10.96 -12.32
N HIS A 179 19.57 12.10 -12.53
CA HIS A 179 20.64 12.25 -13.50
C HIS A 179 21.78 11.23 -13.29
N GLU A 180 22.18 10.93 -12.05
CA GLU A 180 23.23 9.95 -11.76
C GLU A 180 22.84 8.55 -12.27
N VAL A 181 21.63 8.12 -11.96
CA VAL A 181 21.09 6.82 -12.41
C VAL A 181 20.97 6.78 -13.93
N GLN A 182 20.50 7.87 -14.56
CA GLN A 182 20.43 7.97 -16.03
C GLN A 182 21.81 7.87 -16.68
N MET A 183 22.84 8.48 -16.08
CA MET A 183 24.21 8.40 -16.57
C MET A 183 24.77 6.99 -16.42
N LEU A 184 24.51 6.32 -15.29
CA LEU A 184 24.88 4.91 -15.09
C LEU A 184 24.22 4.01 -16.14
N GLN A 185 22.90 4.14 -16.34
CA GLN A 185 22.14 3.38 -17.34
C GLN A 185 22.68 3.63 -18.75
N SER A 186 22.95 4.89 -19.10
CA SER A 186 23.50 5.27 -20.42
C SER A 186 24.87 4.64 -20.66
N ARG A 187 25.76 4.68 -19.67
CA ARG A 187 27.09 4.05 -19.74
C ARG A 187 26.96 2.53 -19.95
N LEU A 188 26.14 1.86 -19.14
CA LEU A 188 25.92 0.42 -19.25
C LEU A 188 25.33 0.04 -20.62
N ALA A 189 24.32 0.78 -21.10
CA ALA A 189 23.74 0.55 -22.42
C ALA A 189 24.76 0.70 -23.55
N MET A 190 25.62 1.73 -23.48
CA MET A 190 26.70 1.93 -24.44
C MET A 190 27.73 0.80 -24.42
N GLU A 191 28.15 0.35 -23.22
CA GLU A 191 29.08 -0.78 -23.06
C GLU A 191 28.48 -2.08 -23.63
N ILE A 192 27.18 -2.35 -23.40
CA ILE A 192 26.50 -3.50 -23.98
C ILE A 192 26.49 -3.40 -25.51
N ALA A 193 26.10 -2.25 -26.07
CA ALA A 193 26.06 -2.05 -27.51
C ALA A 193 27.43 -2.26 -28.16
N ARG A 194 28.51 -1.71 -27.58
CA ARG A 194 29.88 -1.89 -28.10
C ARG A 194 30.32 -3.36 -28.07
N ARG A 195 29.98 -4.10 -27.02
CA ARG A 195 30.28 -5.53 -26.91
C ARG A 195 29.52 -6.32 -27.97
N ASP A 196 28.22 -6.06 -28.11
CA ASP A 196 27.38 -6.74 -29.10
C ASP A 196 27.85 -6.42 -30.54
N ILE A 197 28.27 -5.17 -30.83
CA ILE A 197 28.89 -4.79 -32.12
C ILE A 197 30.19 -5.56 -32.36
N THR A 198 31.06 -5.65 -31.35
CA THR A 198 32.35 -6.35 -31.48
C THR A 198 32.12 -7.82 -31.79
N LEU A 199 31.20 -8.48 -31.08
CA LEU A 199 30.81 -9.86 -31.34
C LEU A 199 30.29 -10.05 -32.76
N LEU A 200 29.39 -9.16 -33.18
CA LEU A 200 28.85 -9.12 -34.54
C LEU A 200 29.96 -9.11 -35.59
N LEU A 201 30.94 -8.21 -35.45
CA LEU A 201 32.06 -8.04 -36.38
C LEU A 201 33.02 -9.22 -36.37
N THR A 202 33.18 -9.90 -35.23
CA THR A 202 34.03 -11.12 -35.13
C THR A 202 33.35 -12.37 -35.67
N GLU A 203 32.03 -12.44 -35.62
CA GLU A 203 31.25 -13.58 -36.15
C GLU A 203 30.97 -13.44 -37.66
N SER A 204 31.03 -12.21 -38.20
CA SER A 204 30.59 -11.89 -39.55
C SER A 204 31.71 -11.92 -40.60
N GLU A 205 32.07 -13.11 -41.08
CA GLU A 205 32.46 -13.26 -42.49
C GLU A 205 31.26 -13.65 -43.37
N GLN A 206 30.16 -14.20 -42.81
CA GLN A 206 28.97 -14.59 -43.60
C GLN A 206 27.66 -14.43 -42.80
N ASN A 207 26.79 -13.50 -43.24
CA ASN A 207 25.40 -13.25 -42.81
C ASN A 207 25.15 -12.80 -41.35
N ILE A 208 25.07 -11.48 -41.16
CA ILE A 208 24.55 -10.85 -39.94
C ILE A 208 23.02 -10.97 -39.88
N ALA A 209 22.46 -11.48 -38.78
CA ALA A 209 21.02 -11.62 -38.63
C ALA A 209 20.35 -10.29 -38.21
N ALA A 210 19.24 -9.93 -38.85
CA ALA A 210 18.53 -8.66 -38.60
C ALA A 210 18.13 -8.43 -37.12
N HIS A 211 17.85 -9.50 -36.36
CA HIS A 211 17.50 -9.38 -34.95
C HIS A 211 18.69 -8.93 -34.08
N GLN A 212 19.92 -9.35 -34.38
CA GLN A 212 21.12 -8.94 -33.66
C GLN A 212 21.34 -7.43 -33.83
N VAL A 213 21.15 -6.93 -35.05
CA VAL A 213 21.25 -5.50 -35.36
C VAL A 213 20.18 -4.68 -34.61
N ARG A 214 18.94 -5.17 -34.57
CA ARG A 214 17.87 -4.53 -33.79
C ARG A 214 18.17 -4.47 -32.29
N PHE A 215 18.80 -5.51 -31.72
CA PHE A 215 19.23 -5.49 -30.32
C PHE A 215 20.31 -4.44 -30.04
N ILE A 216 21.28 -4.27 -30.95
CA ILE A 216 22.29 -3.21 -30.81
C ILE A 216 21.63 -1.83 -30.85
N LEU A 217 20.74 -1.60 -31.82
CA LEU A 217 20.00 -0.34 -31.93
C LEU A 217 19.13 -0.07 -30.70
N PHE A 218 18.52 -1.10 -30.11
CA PHE A 218 17.78 -0.99 -28.86
C PHE A 218 18.67 -0.42 -27.75
N TRP A 219 19.87 -0.95 -27.54
CA TRP A 219 20.79 -0.45 -26.52
C TRP A 219 21.29 0.97 -26.79
N LEU A 220 21.62 1.29 -28.04
CA LEU A 220 22.04 2.65 -28.42
C LEU A 220 20.93 3.69 -28.15
N ASN A 221 19.66 3.32 -28.36
CA ASN A 221 18.52 4.18 -28.06
C ASN A 221 18.28 4.39 -26.55
N LYS A 222 18.88 3.58 -25.68
CA LYS A 222 18.81 3.77 -24.22
C LYS A 222 19.82 4.80 -23.69
N VAL A 223 20.72 5.32 -24.53
CA VAL A 223 21.69 6.35 -24.14
C VAL A 223 21.01 7.71 -24.08
N HIS A 224 21.02 8.34 -22.89
CA HIS A 224 20.37 9.63 -22.67
C HIS A 224 21.09 10.78 -23.41
N PRO A 225 20.37 11.81 -23.93
CA PRO A 225 20.96 12.96 -24.63
C PRO A 225 22.06 13.69 -23.85
N ASP A 226 21.91 13.81 -22.53
CA ASP A 226 22.89 14.48 -21.67
C ASP A 226 24.13 13.61 -21.35
N SER A 227 24.15 12.36 -21.79
CA SER A 227 25.29 11.47 -21.57
C SER A 227 26.47 11.83 -22.46
N VAL A 228 27.69 11.73 -21.91
CA VAL A 228 28.94 11.84 -22.68
C VAL A 228 29.02 10.83 -23.84
N HIS A 229 28.25 9.74 -23.78
CA HIS A 229 28.18 8.71 -24.81
C HIS A 229 27.18 9.00 -25.93
N PHE A 230 26.33 10.02 -25.81
CA PHE A 230 25.22 10.25 -26.73
C PHE A 230 25.65 10.50 -28.18
N ASN A 231 26.67 11.36 -28.37
CA ASN A 231 27.19 11.66 -29.70
C ASN A 231 27.77 10.43 -30.38
N GLU A 232 28.45 9.57 -29.62
CA GLU A 232 28.99 8.32 -30.14
C GLU A 232 27.88 7.31 -30.45
N ALA A 233 26.90 7.16 -29.56
CA ALA A 233 25.77 6.28 -29.76
C ALA A 233 24.97 6.66 -31.02
N THR A 234 24.78 7.97 -31.25
CA THR A 234 24.12 8.51 -32.45
C THR A 234 24.91 8.18 -33.72
N ARG A 235 26.24 8.33 -33.69
CA ARG A 235 27.09 7.97 -34.84
C ARG A 235 27.03 6.47 -35.14
N LEU A 236 27.14 5.62 -34.11
CA LEU A 236 27.03 4.16 -34.26
C LEU A 236 25.67 3.75 -34.82
N LYS A 237 24.59 4.36 -34.32
CA LYS A 237 23.23 4.12 -34.82
C LYS A 237 23.11 4.41 -36.31
N GLN A 238 23.58 5.58 -36.75
CA GLN A 238 23.56 5.95 -38.18
C GLN A 238 24.37 4.98 -39.05
N ASN A 239 25.56 4.57 -38.59
CA ASN A 239 26.38 3.62 -39.33
C ASN A 239 25.69 2.26 -39.48
N ILE A 240 25.07 1.76 -38.40
CA ILE A 240 24.35 0.49 -38.41
C ILE A 240 23.11 0.55 -39.30
N GLU A 241 22.35 1.65 -39.26
CA GLU A 241 21.18 1.85 -40.11
C GLU A 241 21.55 1.90 -41.60
N LYS A 242 22.68 2.52 -41.96
CA LYS A 242 23.21 2.51 -43.33
C LYS A 242 23.58 1.10 -43.79
N LEU A 243 24.29 0.34 -42.95
CA LEU A 243 24.64 -1.05 -43.26
C LEU A 243 23.40 -1.91 -43.54
N LEU A 244 22.30 -1.70 -42.80
CA LEU A 244 21.03 -2.40 -43.07
C LEU A 244 20.41 -2.01 -44.41
N GLN A 245 20.44 -0.73 -44.79
CA GLN A 245 19.89 -0.26 -46.06
C GLN A 245 20.68 -0.79 -47.25
N GLU A 246 22.01 -0.84 -47.15
CA GLU A 246 22.90 -1.34 -48.21
C GLU A 246 22.85 -2.88 -48.35
N SER A 247 22.42 -3.60 -47.31
CA SER A 247 22.33 -5.07 -47.29
C SER A 247 20.96 -5.62 -47.72
N THR A 248 19.99 -4.75 -48.05
CA THR A 248 18.64 -5.15 -48.49
C THR A 248 18.59 -5.06 -50.02
N PRO A 249 18.47 -6.18 -50.77
CA PRO A 249 18.42 -6.18 -52.23
C PRO A 249 17.15 -5.55 -52.81
#